data_AF-A0A9P5A6H4-F1
#
_entry.id   AF-A0A9P5A6H4-F1
#
_cell.length_a   1.000
_cell.length_b   1.000
_cell.length_c   1.000
_cell.angle_alpha   90.00
_cell.angle_beta   90.00
_cell.angle_gamma   90.00
#
_symmetry.space_group_name_H-M   'P 1'
#
loop_
_entity.id
_entity.type
_entity.pdbx_description
1 polymer ?
#
loop_
_entity_poly.entity_id
_entity_poly.type
_entity_poly.pdbx_seq_one_letter_code
_entity_poly.pdbx_strand_id
1 'polypeptide(L)'
;MTMLLEGHGIDIPITEDIVGPIVRHFGRPIFQRLIDRAGGEIYIQEWIFEAAVKNREHGKDITAILLDMSRGEILIREEIVSAAVERTHNGKDILELLLGHPRVSLSVTEKVLKTAAKNRELDLELWTFLLDNRGIEVPITEDIVKLAAENYDKRDEFITRLLNKWATVIPTTPAVVQAVVENLEKSTFQKFLNITEVEILVTGALAYSAAINRRRDEGVLAILLK
;
A
#
# COMPACT_ATOMS: atom_id res chain seq x y z
N MET A 1 -25.15 20.34 -2.90
CA MET A 1 -26.26 19.60 -3.55
C MET A 1 -27.04 18.87 -2.46
N THR A 2 -27.88 19.60 -1.73
CA THR A 2 -28.54 19.12 -0.49
C THR A 2 -30.05 18.89 -0.69
N MET A 3 -30.55 18.98 -1.93
CA MET A 3 -31.99 19.12 -2.21
C MET A 3 -32.66 17.90 -2.88
N LEU A 4 -32.11 16.69 -2.81
CA LEU A 4 -32.72 15.51 -3.46
C LEU A 4 -33.27 14.45 -2.52
N LEU A 5 -33.16 14.62 -1.20
CA LEU A 5 -33.66 13.63 -0.22
C LEU A 5 -34.78 14.18 0.69
N GLU A 6 -35.13 15.45 0.59
CA GLU A 6 -36.23 16.05 1.35
C GLU A 6 -37.42 16.26 0.42
N GLY A 7 -38.44 15.41 0.59
CA GLY A 7 -39.71 15.53 -0.10
C GLY A 7 -39.76 14.71 -1.37
N HIS A 8 -40.44 13.58 -1.29
CA HIS A 8 -41.55 13.11 -2.13
C HIS A 8 -41.71 11.63 -1.77
N GLY A 9 -42.93 11.21 -1.45
CA GLY A 9 -43.29 9.86 -0.99
C GLY A 9 -43.13 8.78 -2.07
N ILE A 10 -41.94 8.67 -2.64
CA ILE A 10 -41.52 7.54 -3.45
C ILE A 10 -40.65 6.69 -2.54
N ASP A 11 -41.17 5.53 -2.18
CA ASP A 11 -40.42 4.49 -1.49
C ASP A 11 -39.44 3.86 -2.50
N ILE A 12 -38.36 4.59 -2.81
CA ILE A 12 -37.33 4.12 -3.72
C ILE A 12 -36.54 3.05 -2.96
N PRO A 13 -36.51 1.79 -3.43
CA PRO A 13 -35.71 0.75 -2.80
C PRO A 13 -34.24 1.16 -2.83
N ILE A 14 -33.57 1.09 -1.69
CA ILE A 14 -32.14 1.40 -1.58
C ILE A 14 -31.36 0.21 -2.12
N THR A 15 -30.98 0.31 -3.40
CA THR A 15 -30.21 -0.72 -4.12
C THR A 15 -28.73 -0.35 -4.20
N GLU A 16 -27.89 -1.32 -4.55
CA GLU A 16 -26.45 -1.14 -4.77
C GLU A 16 -26.15 -0.02 -5.77
N ASP A 17 -26.94 0.07 -6.85
CA ASP A 17 -26.84 1.09 -7.90
C ASP A 17 -27.06 2.53 -7.38
N ILE A 18 -27.73 2.68 -6.22
CA ILE A 18 -27.92 3.97 -5.56
C ILE A 18 -26.82 4.20 -4.53
N VAL A 19 -26.50 3.20 -3.71
CA VAL A 19 -25.55 3.34 -2.61
C VAL A 19 -24.13 3.61 -3.11
N GLY A 20 -23.70 2.93 -4.17
CA GLY A 20 -22.33 3.04 -4.68
C GLY A 20 -21.96 4.44 -5.15
N PRO A 21 -22.73 5.07 -6.05
CA PRO A 21 -22.50 6.46 -6.45
C PRO A 21 -22.55 7.43 -5.27
N ILE A 22 -23.43 7.21 -4.28
CA ILE A 22 -23.50 8.05 -3.09
C ILE A 22 -22.20 7.97 -2.28
N VAL A 23 -21.76 6.76 -1.96
CA VAL A 23 -20.52 6.50 -1.21
C VAL A 23 -19.29 7.03 -1.96
N ARG A 24 -19.28 6.93 -3.29
CA ARG A 24 -18.15 7.35 -4.13
C ARG A 24 -18.02 8.88 -4.25
N HIS A 25 -19.14 9.61 -4.22
CA HIS A 25 -19.16 11.02 -4.62
C HIS A 25 -19.66 12.01 -3.56
N PHE A 26 -20.36 11.55 -2.53
CA PHE A 26 -20.93 12.41 -1.51
C PHE A 26 -20.27 12.18 -0.16
N GLY A 27 -20.42 13.15 0.74
CA GLY A 27 -19.84 13.08 2.08
C GLY A 27 -20.76 12.42 3.11
N ARG A 28 -20.21 12.31 4.33
CA ARG A 28 -20.86 11.74 5.50
C ARG A 28 -22.32 12.22 5.72
N PRO A 29 -22.69 13.50 5.59
CA PRO A 29 -24.08 13.93 5.84
C PRO A 29 -25.11 13.29 4.90
N ILE A 30 -24.76 13.07 3.63
CA ILE A 30 -25.65 12.43 2.66
C ILE A 30 -25.70 10.93 2.90
N PHE A 31 -24.56 10.31 3.19
CA PHE A 31 -24.51 8.88 3.49
C PHE A 31 -25.30 8.55 4.77
N GLN A 32 -25.21 9.37 5.82
CA GLN A 32 -26.01 9.20 7.05
C GLN A 32 -27.51 9.26 6.76
N ARG A 33 -27.96 10.22 5.97
CA ARG A 33 -29.38 10.33 5.57
C ARG A 33 -29.87 9.10 4.81
N LEU A 34 -29.01 8.50 3.99
CA LEU A 34 -29.32 7.25 3.29
C LEU A 34 -29.51 6.10 4.29
N ILE A 35 -28.61 5.98 5.28
CA ILE A 35 -28.69 4.98 6.35
C ILE A 35 -29.98 5.14 7.16
N ASP A 36 -30.30 6.37 7.56
CA ASP A 36 -31.50 6.68 8.34
C ASP A 36 -32.77 6.30 7.57
N ARG A 37 -32.80 6.58 6.25
CA ARG A 37 -33.93 6.19 5.37
C ARG A 37 -34.02 4.67 5.16
N ALA A 38 -32.88 3.97 5.14
CA ALA A 38 -32.82 2.51 5.06
C ALA A 38 -33.23 1.81 6.36
N GLY A 39 -33.57 2.55 7.43
CA GLY A 39 -33.80 1.96 8.75
C GLY A 39 -32.56 1.30 9.35
N GLY A 40 -31.36 1.66 8.88
CA GLY A 40 -30.11 1.00 9.28
C GLY A 40 -29.87 -0.35 8.61
N GLU A 41 -30.71 -0.80 7.68
CA GLU A 41 -30.61 -2.09 7.01
C GLU A 41 -29.86 -2.03 5.66
N ILE A 42 -28.77 -1.27 5.59
CA ILE A 42 -27.89 -1.35 4.40
C ILE A 42 -27.05 -2.62 4.53
N TYR A 43 -27.26 -3.56 3.61
CA TYR A 43 -26.41 -4.74 3.52
C TYR A 43 -25.02 -4.34 3.02
N ILE A 44 -24.05 -4.32 3.94
CA ILE A 44 -22.67 -3.96 3.64
C ILE A 44 -22.00 -5.14 2.95
N GLN A 45 -21.79 -5.01 1.64
CA GLN A 45 -20.94 -5.91 0.86
C GLN A 45 -19.55 -5.30 0.67
N GLU A 46 -18.61 -6.14 0.26
CA GLU A 46 -17.23 -5.72 0.03
C GLU A 46 -17.10 -4.55 -0.97
N TRP A 47 -17.86 -4.57 -2.07
CA TRP A 47 -17.72 -3.58 -3.16
C TRP A 47 -17.96 -2.13 -2.68
N ILE A 48 -18.71 -1.92 -1.60
CA ILE A 48 -18.98 -0.58 -1.06
C ILE A 48 -17.74 0.04 -0.42
N PHE A 49 -16.81 -0.77 0.10
CA PHE A 49 -15.52 -0.32 0.59
C PHE A 49 -14.66 0.19 -0.56
N GLU A 50 -14.71 -0.45 -1.73
CA GLU A 50 -14.02 0.05 -2.93
C GLU A 50 -14.51 1.45 -3.33
N ALA A 51 -15.83 1.66 -3.30
CA ALA A 51 -16.42 2.97 -3.56
C ALA A 51 -15.97 4.01 -2.53
N ALA A 52 -15.92 3.65 -1.24
CA ALA A 52 -15.49 4.53 -0.17
C ALA A 52 -14.00 4.88 -0.29
N VAL A 53 -13.14 3.89 -0.55
CA VAL A 53 -11.70 4.09 -0.75
C VAL A 53 -11.41 5.02 -1.93
N LYS A 54 -12.24 4.96 -2.98
CA LYS A 54 -12.12 5.84 -4.16
C LYS A 54 -12.71 7.24 -3.94
N ASN A 55 -13.34 7.52 -2.80
CA ASN A 55 -13.83 8.85 -2.44
C ASN A 55 -12.68 9.69 -1.83
N ARG A 56 -12.18 10.65 -2.61
CA ARG A 56 -11.00 11.46 -2.26
C ARG A 56 -11.20 12.41 -1.09
N GLU A 57 -12.41 12.90 -0.88
CA GLU A 57 -12.70 13.94 0.13
C GLU A 57 -13.18 13.31 1.44
N HIS A 58 -14.01 12.27 1.36
CA HIS A 58 -14.73 11.72 2.52
C HIS A 58 -14.54 10.21 2.71
N GLY A 59 -13.66 9.57 1.93
CA GLY A 59 -13.48 8.12 1.96
C GLY A 59 -13.13 7.56 3.34
N LYS A 60 -12.33 8.30 4.13
CA LYS A 60 -11.99 7.93 5.52
C LYS A 60 -13.24 7.83 6.40
N ASP A 61 -14.02 8.91 6.47
CA ASP A 61 -15.22 8.99 7.31
C ASP A 61 -16.27 7.96 6.90
N ILE A 62 -16.44 7.76 5.59
CA ILE A 62 -17.39 6.77 5.07
C ILE A 62 -16.91 5.36 5.38
N THR A 63 -15.62 5.06 5.22
CA THR A 63 -15.03 3.77 5.60
C THR A 63 -15.27 3.48 7.08
N ALA A 64 -15.09 4.45 7.97
CA ALA A 64 -15.37 4.28 9.39
C ALA A 64 -16.84 3.90 9.66
N ILE A 65 -17.79 4.58 9.01
CA ILE A 65 -19.22 4.25 9.13
C ILE A 65 -19.50 2.82 8.64
N LEU A 66 -18.91 2.43 7.50
CA LEU A 66 -19.09 1.08 6.95
C LEU A 66 -18.56 -0.01 7.90
N LEU A 67 -17.42 0.24 8.57
CA LEU A 67 -16.86 -0.66 9.57
C LEU A 67 -17.78 -0.79 10.80
N ASP A 68 -18.33 0.32 11.29
CA ASP A 68 -19.24 0.35 12.45
C ASP A 68 -20.55 -0.38 12.16
N MET A 69 -21.06 -0.26 10.92
CA MET A 69 -22.27 -0.97 10.47
C MET A 69 -22.05 -2.46 10.24
N SER A 70 -20.80 -2.88 9.99
CA SER A 70 -20.47 -4.27 9.69
C SER A 70 -20.48 -5.14 10.95
N ARG A 71 -21.41 -6.10 10.98
CA ARG A 71 -21.66 -6.97 12.16
C ARG A 71 -20.80 -8.24 12.21
N GLY A 72 -20.01 -8.53 11.18
CA GLY A 72 -19.19 -9.75 11.08
C GLY A 72 -17.74 -9.46 10.71
N GLU A 73 -17.00 -10.53 10.42
CA GLU A 73 -15.66 -10.45 9.82
C GLU A 73 -15.73 -9.81 8.44
N ILE A 74 -14.79 -8.92 8.17
CA ILE A 74 -14.70 -8.12 6.96
C ILE A 74 -13.41 -8.52 6.25
N LEU A 75 -13.55 -9.15 5.09
CA LEU A 75 -12.42 -9.40 4.21
C LEU A 75 -12.29 -8.25 3.21
N ILE A 76 -11.16 -7.56 3.23
CA ILE A 76 -10.81 -6.53 2.25
C ILE A 76 -9.87 -7.15 1.22
N ARG A 77 -10.33 -7.36 -0.02
CA ARG A 77 -9.49 -7.96 -1.08
C ARG A 77 -8.41 -7.03 -1.59
N GLU A 78 -7.49 -7.67 -2.32
CA GLU A 78 -6.34 -7.07 -2.99
C GLU A 78 -6.66 -5.75 -3.70
N GLU A 79 -7.77 -5.67 -4.43
CA GLU A 79 -8.14 -4.51 -5.24
C GLU A 79 -8.42 -3.29 -4.36
N ILE A 80 -9.06 -3.51 -3.21
CA ILE A 80 -9.41 -2.46 -2.26
C ILE A 80 -8.16 -2.03 -1.47
N VAL A 81 -7.35 -2.99 -1.02
CA VAL A 81 -6.07 -2.68 -0.38
C VAL A 81 -5.18 -1.90 -1.34
N SER A 82 -5.07 -2.35 -2.59
CA SER A 82 -4.29 -1.68 -3.64
C SER A 82 -4.81 -0.26 -3.89
N ALA A 83 -6.12 -0.06 -3.99
CA ALA A 83 -6.71 1.28 -4.16
C ALA A 83 -6.41 2.22 -2.97
N ALA A 84 -6.37 1.69 -1.75
CA ALA A 84 -6.03 2.47 -0.56
C ALA A 84 -4.53 2.79 -0.51
N VAL A 85 -3.68 1.88 -0.98
CA VAL A 85 -2.23 2.11 -1.15
C VAL A 85 -1.93 3.09 -2.29
N GLU A 86 -2.72 3.09 -3.36
CA GLU A 86 -2.52 3.94 -4.54
C GLU A 86 -2.88 5.40 -4.24
N ARG A 87 -1.89 6.24 -3.89
CA ARG A 87 -1.88 7.72 -3.98
C ARG A 87 -3.26 8.41 -3.92
N THR A 88 -4.02 8.12 -2.87
CA THR A 88 -5.27 8.81 -2.53
C THR A 88 -5.00 9.75 -1.37
N HIS A 89 -5.66 10.92 -1.35
CA HIS A 89 -5.48 11.91 -0.28
C HIS A 89 -5.75 11.32 1.12
N ASN A 90 -6.60 10.30 1.20
CA ASN A 90 -6.97 9.61 2.44
C ASN A 90 -6.42 8.18 2.53
N GLY A 91 -5.59 7.72 1.59
CA GLY A 91 -5.21 6.30 1.48
C GLY A 91 -4.50 5.75 2.71
N LYS A 92 -3.57 6.54 3.26
CA LYS A 92 -2.90 6.25 4.53
C LYS A 92 -3.90 6.07 5.66
N ASP A 93 -4.75 7.08 5.89
CA ASP A 93 -5.74 7.08 6.97
C ASP A 93 -6.75 5.94 6.84
N ILE A 94 -7.17 5.62 5.62
CA ILE A 94 -8.08 4.50 5.34
C ILE A 94 -7.39 3.18 5.66
N LEU A 95 -6.14 3.00 5.23
CA LEU A 95 -5.39 1.79 5.60
C LEU A 95 -5.22 1.70 7.10
N GLU A 96 -4.82 2.77 7.80
CA GLU A 96 -4.72 2.75 9.27
C GLU A 96 -6.04 2.38 9.96
N LEU A 97 -7.19 2.88 9.46
CA LEU A 97 -8.51 2.50 9.95
C LEU A 97 -8.81 1.02 9.72
N LEU A 98 -8.59 0.52 8.50
CA LEU A 98 -8.81 -0.88 8.18
C LEU A 98 -7.91 -1.80 9.01
N LEU A 99 -6.67 -1.39 9.23
CA LEU A 99 -5.68 -2.15 10.00
C LEU A 99 -5.93 -2.15 11.50
N GLY A 100 -6.44 -1.04 12.05
CA GLY A 100 -6.78 -0.93 13.46
C GLY A 100 -8.10 -1.61 13.85
N HIS A 101 -8.88 -2.07 12.87
CA HIS A 101 -10.21 -2.62 13.13
C HIS A 101 -10.14 -4.14 13.39
N PRO A 102 -10.61 -4.63 14.57
CA PRO A 102 -10.36 -6.01 15.03
C PRO A 102 -11.06 -7.10 14.19
N ARG A 103 -12.06 -6.72 13.40
CA ARG A 103 -12.82 -7.63 12.51
C ARG A 103 -12.39 -7.53 11.05
N VAL A 104 -11.32 -6.81 10.74
CA VAL A 104 -10.84 -6.63 9.36
C VAL A 104 -9.65 -7.54 9.10
N SER A 105 -9.74 -8.31 8.02
CA SER A 105 -8.63 -9.05 7.44
C SER A 105 -8.30 -8.47 6.06
N LEU A 106 -7.02 -8.13 5.84
CA LEU A 106 -6.55 -7.65 4.55
C LEU A 106 -5.97 -8.79 3.70
N SER A 107 -6.38 -8.86 2.44
CA SER A 107 -5.72 -9.70 1.45
C SER A 107 -4.49 -8.98 0.90
N VAL A 108 -3.36 -9.11 1.60
CA VAL A 108 -2.08 -8.54 1.15
C VAL A 108 -1.38 -9.53 0.22
N THR A 109 -1.32 -9.18 -1.07
CA THR A 109 -0.67 -9.98 -2.12
C THR A 109 0.64 -9.34 -2.60
N GLU A 110 1.36 -10.04 -3.48
CA GLU A 110 2.56 -9.47 -4.13
C GLU A 110 2.23 -8.16 -4.86
N LYS A 111 1.07 -8.05 -5.50
CA LYS A 111 0.67 -6.82 -6.21
C LYS A 111 0.50 -5.65 -5.25
N VAL A 112 -0.15 -5.85 -4.10
CA VAL A 112 -0.26 -4.83 -3.04
C VAL A 112 1.14 -4.37 -2.61
N LEU A 113 2.05 -5.30 -2.39
CA LEU A 113 3.42 -4.99 -1.99
C LEU A 113 4.20 -4.23 -3.09
N LYS A 114 4.03 -4.59 -4.37
CA LYS A 114 4.63 -3.84 -5.49
C LYS A 114 4.08 -2.41 -5.58
N THR A 115 2.77 -2.25 -5.42
CA THR A 115 2.11 -0.93 -5.41
C THR A 115 2.64 -0.09 -4.25
N ALA A 116 2.76 -0.67 -3.07
CA ALA A 116 3.26 -0.01 -1.88
C ALA A 116 4.74 0.37 -2.00
N ALA A 117 5.60 -0.51 -2.53
CA ALA A 117 7.01 -0.22 -2.79
C ALA A 117 7.20 0.97 -3.76
N LYS A 118 6.30 1.14 -4.74
CA LYS A 118 6.31 2.27 -5.69
C LYS A 118 5.77 3.57 -5.12
N ASN A 119 4.97 3.52 -4.05
CA ASN A 119 4.31 4.70 -3.53
C ASN A 119 5.25 5.51 -2.63
N ARG A 120 5.66 6.69 -3.13
CA ARG A 120 6.54 7.64 -2.43
C ARG A 120 5.90 8.26 -1.19
N GLU A 121 4.59 8.41 -1.20
CA GLU A 121 3.83 8.98 -0.07
C GLU A 121 3.54 7.94 1.02
N LEU A 122 3.74 6.65 0.74
CA LEU A 122 3.43 5.60 1.70
C LEU A 122 4.38 5.64 2.89
N ASP A 123 3.81 5.63 4.08
CA ASP A 123 4.57 5.63 5.32
C ASP A 123 5.38 4.34 5.51
N LEU A 124 6.56 4.44 6.14
CA LEU A 124 7.44 3.29 6.36
C LEU A 124 6.80 2.27 7.30
N GLU A 125 6.05 2.74 8.29
CA GLU A 125 5.32 1.94 9.26
C GLU A 125 4.20 1.17 8.56
N LEU A 126 3.47 1.82 7.66
CA LEU A 126 2.43 1.18 6.87
C LEU A 126 2.99 0.15 5.88
N TRP A 127 4.11 0.46 5.22
CA TRP A 127 4.86 -0.51 4.41
C TRP A 127 5.25 -1.76 5.22
N THR A 128 5.80 -1.53 6.41
CA THR A 128 6.23 -2.61 7.32
C THR A 128 5.04 -3.46 7.74
N PHE A 129 3.92 -2.82 8.06
CA PHE A 129 2.72 -3.52 8.46
C PHE A 129 2.19 -4.43 7.35
N LEU A 130 2.10 -3.92 6.11
CA LEU A 130 1.68 -4.71 4.95
C LEU A 130 2.57 -5.93 4.77
N LEU A 131 3.88 -5.76 4.92
CA LEU A 131 4.82 -6.88 4.90
C LEU A 131 4.60 -7.84 6.08
N ASP A 132 4.41 -7.36 7.31
CA ASP A 132 4.16 -8.21 8.49
C ASP A 132 2.87 -9.04 8.37
N ASN A 133 1.87 -8.49 7.69
CA ASN A 133 0.55 -9.11 7.52
C ASN A 133 0.36 -9.75 6.15
N ARG A 134 1.44 -9.88 5.36
CA ARG A 134 1.41 -10.72 4.18
C ARG A 134 1.26 -12.18 4.64
N GLY A 135 0.42 -12.94 3.96
CA GLY A 135 0.38 -14.39 4.19
C GLY A 135 1.76 -15.00 3.96
N ILE A 136 2.12 -16.05 4.70
CA ILE A 136 3.44 -16.68 4.58
C ILE A 136 3.75 -17.17 3.15
N GLU A 137 2.70 -17.44 2.38
CA GLU A 137 2.74 -17.84 0.97
C GLU A 137 3.05 -16.67 0.01
N VAL A 138 3.12 -15.43 0.50
CA VAL A 138 3.42 -14.23 -0.28
C VAL A 138 4.91 -13.87 -0.10
N PRO A 139 5.79 -14.29 -1.02
CA PRO A 139 7.21 -14.03 -0.91
C PRO A 139 7.56 -12.56 -1.13
N ILE A 140 8.70 -12.14 -0.56
CA ILE A 140 9.36 -10.90 -0.97
C ILE A 140 10.12 -11.22 -2.27
N THR A 141 9.56 -10.82 -3.41
CA THR A 141 10.13 -11.11 -4.73
C THR A 141 11.21 -10.10 -5.14
N GLU A 142 12.00 -10.44 -6.16
CA GLU A 142 13.01 -9.54 -6.72
C GLU A 142 12.40 -8.21 -7.16
N ASP A 143 11.22 -8.26 -7.76
CA ASP A 143 10.50 -7.07 -8.18
C ASP A 143 10.15 -6.16 -6.99
N ILE A 144 9.73 -6.72 -5.85
CA ILE A 144 9.45 -5.91 -4.64
C ILE A 144 10.73 -5.20 -4.19
N VAL A 145 11.84 -5.92 -4.11
CA VAL A 145 13.14 -5.35 -3.67
C VAL A 145 13.62 -4.28 -4.65
N LYS A 146 13.54 -4.54 -5.97
CA LYS A 146 13.93 -3.58 -7.00
C LYS A 146 13.08 -2.32 -6.95
N LEU A 147 11.75 -2.46 -6.85
CA LEU A 147 10.84 -1.31 -6.75
C LEU A 147 11.08 -0.50 -5.48
N ALA A 148 11.39 -1.16 -4.36
CA ALA A 148 11.80 -0.49 -3.14
C ALA A 148 13.12 0.28 -3.34
N ALA A 149 14.14 -0.33 -3.96
CA ALA A 149 15.40 0.34 -4.26
C ALA A 149 15.23 1.51 -5.25
N GLU A 150 14.32 1.41 -6.20
CA GLU A 150 14.03 2.45 -7.19
C GLU A 150 13.15 3.60 -6.64
N ASN A 151 12.60 3.46 -5.42
CA ASN A 151 11.77 4.49 -4.80
C ASN A 151 12.62 5.72 -4.43
N TYR A 152 12.52 6.77 -5.25
CA TYR A 152 13.37 7.95 -5.19
C TYR A 152 13.50 8.57 -3.78
N ASP A 153 12.39 8.65 -3.03
CA ASP A 153 12.34 9.33 -1.73
C ASP A 153 12.77 8.40 -0.58
N LYS A 154 12.32 7.13 -0.61
CA LYS A 154 12.40 6.22 0.54
C LYS A 154 13.24 4.95 0.33
N ARG A 155 13.94 4.82 -0.79
CA ARG A 155 14.71 3.61 -1.14
C ARG A 155 15.62 3.05 -0.05
N ASP A 156 16.40 3.90 0.61
CA ASP A 156 17.34 3.47 1.64
C ASP A 156 16.61 3.00 2.90
N GLU A 157 15.52 3.67 3.27
CA GLU A 157 14.65 3.28 4.40
C GLU A 157 13.93 1.96 4.12
N PHE A 158 13.39 1.80 2.91
CA PHE A 158 12.67 0.60 2.50
C PHE A 158 13.60 -0.61 2.46
N ILE A 159 14.77 -0.50 1.81
CA ILE A 159 15.76 -1.58 1.79
C ILE A 159 16.30 -1.85 3.19
N THR A 160 16.58 -0.83 3.99
CA THR A 160 17.02 -1.01 5.38
C THR A 160 15.99 -1.77 6.21
N ARG A 161 14.70 -1.43 6.08
CA ARG A 161 13.61 -2.11 6.79
C ARG A 161 13.48 -3.56 6.34
N LEU A 162 13.59 -3.81 5.03
CA LEU A 162 13.61 -5.16 4.47
C LEU A 162 14.74 -5.98 5.10
N LEU A 163 15.97 -5.48 5.05
CA LEU A 163 17.15 -6.15 5.61
C LEU A 163 17.03 -6.41 7.10
N ASN A 164 16.46 -5.49 7.88
CA ASN A 164 16.33 -5.64 9.32
C ASN A 164 15.36 -6.74 9.75
N LYS A 165 14.25 -6.94 9.02
CA LYS A 165 13.17 -7.85 9.44
C LYS A 165 13.08 -9.13 8.62
N TRP A 166 13.55 -9.11 7.37
CA TRP A 166 13.34 -10.19 6.42
C TRP A 166 14.59 -10.57 5.62
N ALA A 167 15.79 -10.30 6.15
CA ALA A 167 17.08 -10.64 5.52
C ALA A 167 17.12 -12.04 4.89
N THR A 168 16.64 -13.05 5.61
CA THR A 168 16.73 -14.48 5.24
C THR A 168 15.87 -14.85 4.03
N VAL A 169 14.94 -13.98 3.62
CA VAL A 169 14.02 -14.22 2.50
C VAL A 169 14.13 -13.16 1.40
N ILE A 170 15.09 -12.24 1.50
CA ILE A 170 15.36 -11.26 0.43
C ILE A 170 16.15 -11.96 -0.68
N PRO A 171 15.69 -11.91 -1.93
CA PRO A 171 16.45 -12.44 -3.06
C PRO A 171 17.69 -11.59 -3.31
N THR A 172 18.82 -12.25 -3.57
CA THR A 172 20.15 -11.65 -3.79
C THR A 172 20.66 -11.85 -5.21
N THR A 173 19.75 -11.94 -6.19
CA THR A 173 20.11 -12.20 -7.59
C THR A 173 20.92 -11.05 -8.18
N PRO A 174 21.68 -11.27 -9.27
CA PRO A 174 22.43 -10.20 -9.94
C PRO A 174 21.58 -8.98 -10.30
N ALA A 175 20.30 -9.19 -10.66
CA ALA A 175 19.38 -8.10 -10.97
C ALA A 175 19.03 -7.25 -9.73
N VAL A 176 18.86 -7.87 -8.56
CA VAL A 176 18.69 -7.16 -7.29
C VAL A 176 19.96 -6.42 -6.92
N VAL A 177 21.13 -7.08 -7.01
CA VAL A 177 22.45 -6.47 -6.73
C VAL A 177 22.67 -5.24 -7.62
N GLN A 178 22.32 -5.32 -8.90
CA GLN A 178 22.41 -4.19 -9.81
C GLN A 178 21.48 -3.04 -9.41
N ALA A 179 20.22 -3.34 -9.04
CA ALA A 179 19.27 -2.32 -8.61
C ALA A 179 19.69 -1.63 -7.31
N VAL A 180 20.25 -2.35 -6.33
CA VAL A 180 20.75 -1.75 -5.10
C VAL A 180 21.97 -0.87 -5.37
N VAL A 181 22.89 -1.32 -6.24
CA VAL A 181 24.08 -0.55 -6.64
C VAL A 181 23.72 0.72 -7.40
N GLU A 182 22.75 0.65 -8.33
CA GLU A 182 22.32 1.82 -9.09
C GLU A 182 21.57 2.84 -8.23
N ASN A 183 20.84 2.41 -7.19
CA ASN A 183 19.90 3.30 -6.51
C ASN A 183 20.25 3.68 -5.07
N LEU A 184 20.93 2.84 -4.29
CA LEU A 184 21.13 3.08 -2.85
C LEU A 184 22.37 3.91 -2.56
N GLU A 185 22.44 4.48 -1.35
CA GLU A 185 23.67 5.10 -0.88
C GLU A 185 24.66 4.04 -0.36
N LYS A 186 25.93 4.42 -0.21
CA LYS A 186 27.01 3.54 0.23
C LYS A 186 26.68 2.84 1.54
N SER A 187 26.08 3.55 2.49
CA SER A 187 25.79 3.02 3.83
C SER A 187 24.81 1.83 3.75
N THR A 188 23.73 1.99 2.99
CA THR A 188 22.72 0.96 2.77
C THR A 188 23.25 -0.18 1.91
N PHE A 189 24.02 0.12 0.86
CA PHE A 189 24.65 -0.92 0.06
C PHE A 189 25.63 -1.77 0.89
N GLN A 190 26.49 -1.14 1.70
CA GLN A 190 27.37 -1.88 2.62
C GLN A 190 26.58 -2.75 3.60
N LYS A 191 25.47 -2.23 4.14
CA LYS A 191 24.58 -2.99 5.00
C LYS A 191 23.96 -4.19 4.29
N PHE A 192 23.55 -4.02 3.03
CA PHE A 192 23.04 -5.10 2.19
C PHE A 192 24.08 -6.22 2.06
N LEU A 193 25.35 -5.90 1.76
CA LEU A 193 26.42 -6.90 1.69
C LEU A 193 26.63 -7.62 3.02
N ASN A 194 26.69 -6.87 4.12
CA ASN A 194 26.99 -7.43 5.43
C ASN A 194 25.89 -8.37 5.94
N ILE A 195 24.62 -8.08 5.63
CA ILE A 195 23.47 -8.85 6.12
C ILE A 195 23.16 -10.04 5.22
N THR A 196 23.31 -9.87 3.90
CA THR A 196 22.97 -10.93 2.94
C THR A 196 24.12 -11.88 2.66
N GLU A 197 25.35 -11.50 3.04
CA GLU A 197 26.59 -12.25 2.78
C GLU A 197 26.76 -12.62 1.30
N VAL A 198 26.18 -11.81 0.40
CA VAL A 198 26.22 -12.06 -1.04
C VAL A 198 27.63 -11.84 -1.59
N GLU A 199 28.17 -12.86 -2.25
CA GLU A 199 29.40 -12.73 -3.03
C GLU A 199 29.11 -11.98 -4.34
N ILE A 200 29.74 -10.82 -4.51
CA ILE A 200 29.58 -10.01 -5.71
C ILE A 200 30.69 -10.33 -6.71
N LEU A 201 30.28 -10.80 -7.89
CA LEU A 201 31.14 -10.77 -9.08
C LEU A 201 31.09 -9.37 -9.70
N VAL A 202 32.20 -8.64 -9.63
CA VAL A 202 32.32 -7.30 -10.23
C VAL A 202 32.43 -7.44 -11.74
N THR A 203 31.32 -7.19 -12.44
CA THR A 203 31.24 -7.16 -13.90
C THR A 203 31.30 -5.72 -14.42
N GLY A 204 31.62 -5.52 -15.70
CA GLY A 204 31.58 -4.20 -16.32
C GLY A 204 30.19 -3.54 -16.25
N ALA A 205 29.11 -4.33 -16.32
CA ALA A 205 27.75 -3.85 -16.15
C ALA A 205 27.48 -3.34 -14.72
N LEU A 206 27.96 -4.07 -13.70
CA LEU A 206 27.78 -3.66 -12.31
C LEU A 206 28.62 -2.41 -11.97
N ALA A 207 29.86 -2.35 -12.46
CA ALA A 207 30.72 -1.17 -12.34
C ALA A 207 30.09 0.05 -13.04
N TYR A 208 29.46 -0.14 -14.20
CA TYR A 208 28.69 0.90 -14.87
C TYR A 208 27.50 1.36 -14.03
N SER A 209 26.70 0.45 -13.48
CA SER A 209 25.59 0.80 -12.58
C SER A 209 26.04 1.60 -11.35
N ALA A 210 27.20 1.27 -10.78
CA ALA A 210 27.78 2.04 -9.68
C ALA A 210 28.25 3.43 -10.13
N ALA A 211 28.80 3.55 -11.33
CA ALA A 211 29.21 4.84 -11.90
C ALA A 211 28.02 5.77 -12.19
N ILE A 212 26.85 5.21 -12.51
CA ILE A 212 25.60 5.98 -12.71
C ILE A 212 24.69 6.00 -11.47
N ASN A 213 25.24 5.68 -10.29
CA ASN A 213 24.47 5.61 -9.06
C ASN A 213 23.63 6.89 -8.85
N ARG A 214 22.32 6.71 -8.61
CA ARG A 214 21.33 7.80 -8.52
C ARG A 214 21.40 8.61 -7.24
N ARG A 215 22.14 8.15 -6.22
CA ARG A 215 22.51 8.97 -5.05
C ARG A 215 23.77 9.80 -5.34
N ARG A 216 24.49 9.52 -6.44
CA ARG A 216 25.82 10.06 -6.76
C ARG A 216 26.83 9.78 -5.64
N ASP A 217 26.65 8.66 -4.94
CA ASP A 217 27.53 8.26 -3.86
C ASP A 217 28.69 7.45 -4.42
N GLU A 218 29.83 8.11 -4.60
CA GLU A 218 31.09 7.50 -5.09
C GLU A 218 31.55 6.32 -4.22
N GLY A 219 31.09 6.26 -2.97
CA GLY A 219 31.36 5.18 -2.05
C GLY A 219 30.84 3.82 -2.52
N VAL A 220 29.77 3.78 -3.32
CA VAL A 220 29.25 2.53 -3.89
C VAL A 220 30.25 1.95 -4.89
N LEU A 221 30.76 2.78 -5.82
CA LEU A 221 31.79 2.36 -6.77
C LEU A 221 33.10 1.99 -6.03
N ALA A 222 33.47 2.75 -5.01
CA ALA A 222 34.65 2.46 -4.19
C ALA A 222 34.55 1.13 -3.43
N ILE A 223 33.35 0.61 -3.14
CA ILE A 223 33.18 -0.74 -2.58
C ILE A 223 33.48 -1.81 -3.62
N LEU A 224 33.08 -1.61 -4.88
CA LEU A 224 33.27 -2.58 -5.96
C LEU A 224 34.70 -2.63 -6.52
N LEU A 225 35.50 -1.58 -6.33
CA LEU A 225 36.87 -1.49 -6.86
C LEU A 225 37.96 -1.93 -5.85
N LYS A 226 37.57 -2.38 -4.66
CA LYS A 226 38.48 -2.92 -3.64
C LYS A 226 38.71 -4.41 -3.85
#